data_AF-A0A258H0V6-F1
#
_entry.id   AF-A0A258H0V6-F1
#
_cell.length_a   1.000
_cell.length_b   1.000
_cell.length_c   1.000
_cell.angle_alpha   90.00
_cell.angle_beta   90.00
_cell.angle_gamma   90.00
#
_symmetry.space_group_name_H-M   'P 1'
#
loop_
_entity.id
_entity.type
_entity.pdbx_description
1 polymer ?
#
loop_
_entity_poly.entity_id
_entity_poly.type
_entity_poly.pdbx_seq_one_letter_code
_entity_poly.pdbx_strand_id
1 'polypeptide(L)'
;MAPYAASGGAIGSDGLLYILGHDRPEMYVLAKPAMGPTMIHVATIDIEAEGQAFSFAEGRNIFAIDRRKGRVLQIALPAVPLDSQIGARIFR
;
A
#
# COMPACT_ATOMS: atom_id res chain seq x y z
N MET A 1 0.72 -5.47 19.77
CA MET A 1 -0.18 -4.67 18.92
C MET A 1 0.58 -4.30 17.65
N ALA A 2 0.51 -5.15 16.63
CA ALA A 2 1.10 -4.90 15.32
C ALA A 2 0.08 -4.20 14.40
N PRO A 3 0.51 -3.45 13.36
CA PRO A 3 1.90 -3.16 13.01
C PRO A 3 2.48 -1.94 13.77
N TYR A 4 3.76 -2.02 14.15
CA TYR A 4 4.45 -0.98 14.95
C TYR A 4 5.16 0.09 14.09
N ALA A 5 5.38 -0.16 12.80
CA ALA A 5 6.02 0.78 11.89
C ALA A 5 5.56 0.56 10.44
N ALA A 6 5.52 1.64 9.66
CA ALA A 6 5.43 1.63 8.21
C ALA A 6 6.84 1.80 7.63
N SER A 7 7.35 0.79 6.91
CA SER A 7 8.73 0.81 6.39
C SER A 7 8.84 1.37 4.97
N GLY A 8 7.70 1.60 4.30
CA GLY A 8 7.69 2.20 2.98
C GLY A 8 6.30 2.68 2.60
N GLY A 9 6.25 3.74 1.80
CA GLY A 9 5.03 4.25 1.22
C GLY A 9 5.29 4.89 -0.14
N ALA A 10 4.40 4.64 -1.09
CA ALA A 10 4.48 5.20 -2.42
C ALA A 10 3.08 5.51 -2.97
N ILE A 11 2.98 6.55 -3.79
CA ILE A 11 1.75 6.88 -4.50
C ILE A 11 1.73 6.09 -5.81
N GLY A 12 0.68 5.30 -5.99
CA GLY A 12 0.47 4.53 -7.22
C GLY A 12 0.05 5.43 -8.39
N SER A 13 0.07 4.88 -9.60
CA SER A 13 -0.42 5.56 -10.81
C SER A 13 -1.92 5.89 -10.76
N ASP A 14 -2.66 5.24 -9.86
CA ASP A 14 -4.06 5.54 -9.53
C ASP A 14 -4.23 6.69 -8.51
N GLY A 15 -3.13 7.27 -8.03
CA GLY A 15 -3.12 8.37 -7.07
C GLY A 15 -3.49 7.96 -5.64
N LEU A 16 -3.49 6.66 -5.32
CA LEU A 16 -3.66 6.18 -3.94
C LEU A 16 -2.30 6.04 -3.26
N LEU A 17 -2.25 6.26 -1.94
CA LEU A 17 -1.06 6.02 -1.13
C LEU A 17 -1.06 4.58 -0.63
N TYR A 18 -0.04 3.82 -0.99
CA TYR A 18 0.14 2.44 -0.55
C TYR A 18 1.20 2.41 0.55
N ILE A 19 0.90 1.76 1.66
CA ILE A 19 1.77 1.65 2.83
C ILE A 19 1.97 0.19 3.17
N LEU A 20 3.23 -0.21 3.35
CA LEU A 20 3.59 -1.56 3.78
C LEU A 20 4.15 -1.49 5.22
N GLY A 21 3.49 -2.18 6.14
CA GLY A 21 3.89 -2.27 7.55
C GLY A 21 5.04 -3.24 7.76
N HIS A 22 5.71 -3.27 8.93
CA HIS A 22 6.87 -4.15 9.15
C HIS A 22 6.51 -5.60 9.52
N ASP A 23 5.34 -5.79 10.15
CA ASP A 23 5.07 -7.00 10.91
C ASP A 23 4.06 -7.93 10.25
N ARG A 24 3.15 -7.38 9.44
CA ARG A 24 2.11 -8.15 8.75
C ARG A 24 2.37 -8.20 7.24
N PRO A 25 2.04 -9.32 6.59
CA PRO A 25 2.04 -9.45 5.13
C PRO A 25 0.85 -8.70 4.50
N GLU A 26 0.68 -7.43 4.86
CA GLU A 26 -0.48 -6.60 4.52
C GLU A 26 -0.02 -5.23 4.00
N MET A 27 -0.59 -4.81 2.89
CA MET A 27 -0.46 -3.47 2.34
C MET A 27 -1.75 -2.70 2.57
N TYR A 28 -1.64 -1.53 3.22
CA TYR A 28 -2.75 -0.64 3.49
C TYR A 28 -2.80 0.46 2.43
N VAL A 29 -3.97 0.65 1.85
CA VAL A 29 -4.20 1.64 0.79
C VAL A 29 -5.00 2.80 1.37
N LEU A 30 -4.47 3.99 1.23
CA LEU A 30 -5.00 5.21 1.80
C LEU A 30 -5.31 6.26 0.74
N ALA A 31 -6.40 6.99 0.96
CA ALA A 31 -6.81 8.14 0.18
C ALA A 31 -6.71 9.41 1.02
N LYS A 32 -6.53 10.56 0.35
CA LYS A 32 -6.60 11.85 1.04
C LYS A 32 -8.07 12.17 1.39
N PRO A 33 -8.35 12.72 2.57
CA PRO A 33 -9.70 13.14 2.90
C PRO A 33 -10.07 14.38 2.08
N ALA A 34 -11.37 14.56 1.82
CA ALA A 34 -11.89 15.80 1.26
C ALA A 34 -11.69 16.99 2.21
N MET A 35 -11.68 16.75 3.52
CA MET A 35 -11.45 17.73 4.57
C MET A 35 -10.85 17.06 5.81
N GLY A 36 -9.93 17.75 6.49
CA GLY A 36 -9.28 17.28 7.72
C GLY A 36 -7.92 16.60 7.49
N PRO A 37 -7.19 16.27 8.57
CA PRO A 37 -5.82 15.76 8.48
C PRO A 37 -5.74 14.22 8.43
N THR A 38 -6.84 13.52 8.70
CA THR A 38 -6.84 12.05 8.84
C THR A 38 -7.04 11.36 7.50
N MET A 39 -6.09 10.51 7.13
CA MET A 39 -6.15 9.67 5.95
C MET A 39 -7.32 8.68 6.00
N ILE A 40 -7.92 8.39 4.85
CA ILE A 40 -9.01 7.42 4.73
C ILE A 40 -8.42 6.09 4.27
N HIS A 41 -8.57 5.05 5.07
CA HIS A 41 -8.21 3.69 4.68
C HIS A 41 -9.28 3.12 3.75
N VAL A 42 -8.88 2.80 2.51
CA VAL A 42 -9.80 2.35 1.45
C VAL A 42 -9.69 0.87 1.13
N ALA A 43 -8.55 0.23 1.39
CA ALA A 43 -8.37 -1.22 1.21
C ALA A 43 -7.18 -1.77 2.01
N THR A 44 -7.26 -3.04 2.38
CA THR A 44 -6.12 -3.86 2.82
C THR A 44 -5.90 -4.95 1.77
N ILE A 45 -4.66 -5.10 1.32
CA ILE A 45 -4.25 -6.10 0.33
C ILE A 45 -3.28 -7.06 1.01
N ASP A 46 -3.56 -8.35 0.95
CA ASP A 46 -2.61 -9.38 1.39
C ASP A 46 -1.42 -9.44 0.40
N ILE A 47 -0.20 -9.45 0.92
CA ILE A 47 1.03 -9.45 0.13
C ILE A 47 1.87 -10.67 0.54
N GLU A 48 2.44 -11.38 -0.43
CA GLU A 48 3.33 -12.53 -0.18
C GLU A 48 4.73 -12.16 0.36
N ALA A 49 4.88 -10.98 0.98
CA ALA A 49 6.14 -10.46 1.51
C ALA A 49 5.94 -9.98 2.96
N GLU A 50 6.81 -10.41 3.86
CA GLU A 50 6.86 -9.90 5.23
C GLU A 50 7.41 -8.46 5.21
N GLY A 51 6.51 -7.49 5.28
CA GLY A 51 6.71 -6.14 5.77
C GLY A 51 8.03 -5.39 5.56
N GLN A 52 8.58 -5.38 4.35
CA GLN A 52 9.73 -4.53 4.04
C GLN A 52 9.39 -3.52 2.95
N ALA A 53 10.30 -2.57 2.71
CA ALA A 53 10.09 -1.54 1.69
C ALA A 53 9.69 -2.17 0.34
N PHE A 54 8.86 -1.44 -0.40
CA PHE A 54 8.45 -1.79 -1.75
C PHE A 54 8.67 -0.61 -2.69
N SER A 55 8.67 -0.88 -4.00
CA SER A 55 8.59 0.15 -5.04
C SER A 55 7.58 -0.27 -6.09
N PHE A 56 6.89 0.69 -6.68
CA PHE A 56 6.14 0.44 -7.91
C PHE A 56 7.08 0.08 -9.07
N ALA A 57 6.62 -0.83 -9.91
CA ALA A 57 7.15 -1.13 -11.22
C ALA A 57 6.16 -0.59 -12.28
N GLU A 58 6.09 -1.24 -13.45
CA GLU A 58 5.11 -0.87 -14.47
C GLU A 58 3.66 -1.24 -14.07
N GLY A 59 2.73 -0.34 -14.36
CA GLY A 59 1.30 -0.53 -14.13
C GLY A 59 0.97 -0.62 -12.63
N ARG A 60 0.42 -1.77 -12.21
CA ARG A 60 0.07 -2.10 -10.82
C ARG A 60 1.00 -3.14 -10.20
N ASN A 61 2.14 -3.40 -10.83
CA ASN A 61 3.13 -4.30 -10.26
C ASN A 61 4.00 -3.57 -9.24
N ILE A 62 4.42 -4.29 -8.21
CA ILE A 62 5.41 -3.82 -7.24
C ILE A 62 6.58 -4.79 -7.15
N PHE A 63 7.74 -4.27 -6.78
CA PHE A 63 8.84 -5.06 -6.24
C PHE A 63 8.83 -4.95 -4.72
N ALA A 64 8.87 -6.09 -4.03
CA ALA A 64 8.95 -6.18 -2.57
C ALA A 64 10.15 -7.06 -2.18
N ILE A 65 10.75 -6.78 -1.02
CA ILE A 65 11.92 -7.51 -0.53
C ILE A 65 11.48 -8.56 0.50
N ASP A 66 11.77 -9.85 0.24
CA ASP A 66 11.74 -10.92 1.25
C ASP A 66 13.17 -11.13 1.77
N ARG A 67 13.55 -10.39 2.82
CA ARG A 67 14.91 -10.45 3.38
C ARG A 67 15.23 -11.80 4.01
N ARG A 68 14.24 -12.49 4.61
CA ARG A 68 14.48 -13.81 5.24
C ARG A 68 14.91 -14.83 4.19
N LYS A 69 14.32 -14.78 2.99
CA LYS A 69 14.71 -15.65 1.88
C LYS A 69 15.76 -15.04 0.95
N GLY A 70 16.13 -13.78 1.14
CA GLY A 70 17.08 -13.05 0.30
C GLY A 70 16.59 -12.86 -1.14
N ARG A 71 15.30 -12.56 -1.32
CA ARG A 71 14.66 -12.46 -2.65
C ARG A 71 14.00 -11.11 -2.86
N VAL A 72 13.90 -10.72 -4.13
CA VAL A 72 12.98 -9.68 -4.60
C VAL A 72 11.80 -10.38 -5.25
N LEU A 73 10.60 -10.05 -4.79
CA LEU A 73 9.34 -10.55 -5.32
C LEU A 73 8.72 -9.49 -6.22
N GLN A 74 8.22 -9.90 -7.38
CA GLN A 74 7.36 -9.06 -8.20
C GLN A 74 5.91 -9.49 -7.95
N ILE A 75 5.08 -8.56 -7.49
CA ILE A 75 3.71 -8.84 -7.05
C ILE A 75 2.76 -7.93 -7.84
N ALA A 76 1.73 -8.51 -8.45
CA ALA A 76 0.67 -7.76 -9.12
C ALA A 76 -0.40 -7.35 -8.10
N LEU A 77 -0.63 -6.05 -7.93
CA LEU A 77 -1.65 -5.57 -7.02
C LEU A 77 -3.05 -5.57 -7.67
N PRO A 78 -4.10 -6.00 -6.95
CA PRO A 78 -5.47 -5.93 -7.43
C PRO A 78 -5.90 -4.47 -7.63
N ALA A 79 -6.93 -4.23 -8.43
CA ALA A 79 -7.56 -2.91 -8.52
C ALA A 79 -8.21 -2.53 -7.19
N VAL A 80 -8.10 -1.25 -6.81
CA VAL A 80 -8.71 -0.71 -5.58
C VAL A 80 -9.87 0.21 -5.95
N PRO A 81 -11.13 -0.18 -5.71
CA PRO A 81 -12.28 0.67 -6.00
C PRO A 81 -12.39 1.80 -4.95
N LEU A 82 -12.47 3.03 -5.43
CA LEU A 82 -12.60 4.26 -4.62
C LEU A 82 -14.05 4.75 -4.50
N ASP A 83 -14.93 4.26 -5.37
CA ASP A 83 -16.31 4.71 -5.58
C ASP A 83 -17.22 4.54 -4.36
N SER A 84 -16.90 3.59 -3.49
CA SER A 84 -17.67 3.28 -2.28
C SER A 84 -17.32 4.14 -1.05
N GLN A 85 -16.26 4.95 -1.10
CA GLN A 85 -15.71 5.65 0.07
C GLN A 85 -16.01 7.16 0.03
N ILE A 86 -17.07 7.59 0.73
CA ILE A 86 -17.49 9.00 0.80
C ILE A 86 -16.33 9.86 1.35
N GLY A 87 -15.98 10.92 0.61
CA GLY A 87 -14.94 11.87 1.02
C GLY A 87 -13.51 11.44 0.71
N ALA A 88 -13.29 10.24 0.15
CA ALA A 88 -11.99 9.81 -0.33
C ALA A 88 -11.61 10.51 -1.64
N ARG A 89 -10.36 10.97 -1.74
CA ARG A 89 -9.80 11.61 -2.93
C ARG A 89 -8.39 11.03 -3.22
N ILE A 90 -7.98 11.06 -4.47
CA ILE A 90 -6.63 10.68 -4.89
C ILE A 90 -5.63 11.82 -4.65
N PHE A 91 -4.38 11.48 -4.39
CA PHE A 91 -3.23 12.37 -4.46
C PHE A 91 -2.93 12.68 -5.94
N ARG A 92 -3.10 13.93 -6.34
CA ARG A 92 -2.79 14.47 -7.67
C ARG A 92 -1.75 15.56 -7.52
#